data_AF-I0I646-F1
#
_entry.id   AF-I0I646-F1
#
_cell.length_a   1.000
_cell.length_b   1.000
_cell.length_c   1.000
_cell.angle_alpha   90.00
_cell.angle_beta   90.00
_cell.angle_gamma   90.00
#
_symmetry.space_group_name_H-M   'P 1'
#
loop_
_entity.id
_entity.type
_entity.pdbx_description
1 polymer ?
#
loop_
_entity_poly.entity_id
_entity_poly.type
_entity_poly.pdbx_seq_one_letter_code
_entity_poly.pdbx_strand_id
1 'polypeptide(L)'
;MNIAKRPFAATLQAVLVVWMLLSIVLIGQQVSMRLYQIGLVSLIISALSQIAVGNIPPTANFRRSVVLYLWFIALIVLIFAISIALAPWLASLGR
;
A
#
# COMPACT_ATOMS: atom_id res chain seq x y z
N MET A 1 -25.84 23.74 -0.36
CA MET A 1 -25.16 22.43 -0.44
C MET A 1 -23.72 22.60 0.02
N ASN A 2 -23.42 22.22 1.27
CA ASN A 2 -22.05 22.21 1.76
C ASN A 2 -21.32 21.06 1.06
N ILE A 3 -20.42 21.41 0.13
CA ILE A 3 -19.48 20.44 -0.45
C ILE A 3 -18.52 20.10 0.69
N ALA A 4 -18.88 19.11 1.50
CA ALA A 4 -17.99 18.53 2.49
C ALA A 4 -16.77 18.03 1.72
N LYS A 5 -15.68 18.80 1.74
CA LYS A 5 -14.41 18.39 1.15
C LYS A 5 -14.08 17.05 1.76
N ARG A 6 -14.24 15.97 0.98
CA ARG A 6 -13.86 14.63 1.45
C ARG A 6 -12.44 14.73 1.95
N PRO A 7 -12.15 14.24 3.16
CA PRO A 7 -10.82 14.37 3.69
C PRO A 7 -9.85 13.69 2.74
N PHE A 8 -8.72 14.34 2.48
CA PHE A 8 -7.79 13.93 1.42
C PHE A 8 -7.38 12.46 1.54
N ALA A 9 -7.20 11.98 2.78
CA ALA A 9 -6.93 10.58 3.07
C ALA A 9 -8.02 9.62 2.54
N ALA A 10 -9.30 9.96 2.69
CA ALA A 10 -10.42 9.16 2.19
C ALA A 10 -10.45 9.11 0.66
N THR A 11 -10.13 10.22 0.00
CA THR A 11 -10.01 10.26 -1.47
C THR A 11 -8.83 9.40 -1.93
N LEU A 12 -7.68 9.50 -1.27
CA LEU A 12 -6.49 8.71 -1.60
C LEU A 12 -6.74 7.21 -1.40
N GLN A 13 -7.45 6.83 -0.34
CA GLN A 13 -7.85 5.46 -0.09
C GLN A 13 -8.78 4.93 -1.19
N ALA A 14 -9.79 5.71 -1.59
CA ALA A 14 -10.69 5.34 -2.67
C ALA A 14 -9.95 5.15 -4.00
N VAL A 15 -9.01 6.03 -4.33
CA VAL A 15 -8.17 5.92 -5.53
C VAL A 15 -7.35 4.62 -5.50
N LEU A 16 -6.71 4.31 -4.37
CA LEU A 16 -5.95 3.06 -4.22
C LEU A 16 -6.83 1.82 -4.37
N VAL A 17 -8.03 1.81 -3.79
CA VAL A 17 -8.99 0.70 -3.96
C VAL A 17 -9.36 0.51 -5.43
N VAL A 18 -9.71 1.59 -6.13
CA VAL A 18 -10.03 1.52 -7.56
C VAL A 18 -8.84 1.00 -8.38
N TRP A 19 -7.63 1.45 -8.06
CA TRP A 19 -6.42 1.01 -8.73
C TRP A 19 -6.10 -0.47 -8.48
N MET A 20 -6.41 -0.98 -7.29
CA MET A 20 -6.29 -2.42 -6.99
C MET A 20 -7.27 -3.25 -7.82
N LEU A 21 -8.51 -2.80 -7.99
CA LEU A 21 -9.48 -3.47 -8.85
C LEU A 21 -8.99 -3.52 -10.31
N LEU A 22 -8.43 -2.42 -10.82
CA LEU A 22 -7.81 -2.39 -12.15
C LEU A 22 -6.63 -3.37 -12.24
N SER A 23 -5.80 -3.45 -11.19
CA SER A 23 -4.67 -4.37 -11.13
C SER A 23 -5.14 -5.83 -11.16
N ILE A 24 -6.23 -6.17 -10.48
CA ILE A 24 -6.87 -7.50 -10.56
C ILE A 24 -7.36 -7.80 -11.98
N VAL A 25 -7.96 -6.83 -12.67
CA VAL A 25 -8.37 -7.00 -14.08
C VAL A 25 -7.15 -7.25 -14.98
N LEU A 26 -6.02 -6.56 -14.76
CA LEU A 26 -4.77 -6.78 -15.49
C LEU A 26 -4.15 -8.16 -15.23
N ILE A 27 -4.35 -8.72 -14.04
CA ILE A 27 -3.94 -10.10 -13.71
C ILE A 27 -4.88 -11.11 -14.38
N GLY A 28 -6.19 -10.84 -14.40
CA GLY A 28 -7.20 -11.77 -14.91
C GLY A 28 -7.26 -11.87 -16.44
N GLN A 29 -6.71 -10.91 -17.18
CA GLN A 29 -6.66 -11.00 -18.64
C GLN A 29 -5.67 -12.09 -19.11
N GLN A 30 -6.00 -12.79 -20.19
CA GLN A 30 -5.20 -13.89 -20.75
C GLN A 30 -4.41 -13.47 -22.01
N VAL A 31 -4.45 -12.19 -22.38
CA VAL A 31 -3.90 -11.67 -23.64
C VAL A 31 -2.38 -11.57 -23.59
N SER A 32 -1.81 -11.19 -22.44
CA SER A 32 -0.36 -10.94 -22.32
C SER A 32 0.18 -11.24 -20.93
N MET A 33 1.27 -12.02 -20.89
CA MET A 33 2.07 -12.25 -19.67
C MET A 33 2.70 -10.96 -19.11
N ARG A 34 3.08 -10.01 -19.98
CA ARG A 34 3.63 -8.72 -19.55
C ARG A 34 2.61 -7.88 -18.77
N LEU A 35 1.37 -7.78 -19.27
CA LEU A 35 0.27 -7.12 -18.56
C LEU A 35 -0.06 -7.80 -17.23
N TYR A 36 0.00 -9.14 -17.18
CA TYR A 36 -0.14 -9.88 -15.93
C TYR A 36 0.94 -9.46 -14.90
N GLN A 37 2.22 -9.43 -15.31
CA GLN A 37 3.32 -9.03 -14.42
C GLN A 37 3.16 -7.59 -13.92
N ILE A 38 2.75 -6.67 -14.80
CA ILE A 38 2.46 -5.28 -14.44
C ILE A 38 1.30 -5.22 -13.43
N GLY A 39 0.21 -5.95 -13.69
CA GLY A 39 -0.94 -6.04 -12.78
C GLY A 39 -0.55 -6.58 -11.41
N LEU A 40 0.27 -7.64 -11.37
CA LEU A 40 0.75 -8.25 -10.13
C LEU A 40 1.62 -7.28 -9.32
N VAL A 41 2.63 -6.68 -9.94
CA VAL A 41 3.51 -5.71 -9.28
C VAL A 41 2.71 -4.49 -8.79
N SER A 42 1.81 -3.97 -9.63
CA SER A 42 0.92 -2.87 -9.30
C SER A 42 0.03 -3.19 -8.10
N LEU A 43 -0.55 -4.39 -8.05
CA LEU A 43 -1.39 -4.83 -6.94
C LEU A 43 -0.60 -4.90 -5.64
N ILE A 44 0.61 -5.47 -5.67
CA ILE A 44 1.49 -5.57 -4.49
C ILE A 44 1.84 -4.18 -3.95
N ILE A 45 2.30 -3.27 -4.83
CA ILE A 45 2.65 -1.90 -4.44
C ILE A 45 1.44 -1.17 -3.85
N SER A 46 0.26 -1.36 -4.45
CA SER A 46 -0.98 -0.74 -4.00
C SER A 46 -1.41 -1.26 -2.63
N ALA A 47 -1.33 -2.57 -2.40
CA ALA A 47 -1.63 -3.19 -1.12
C ALA A 47 -0.70 -2.66 -0.01
N LEU A 48 0.61 -2.61 -0.26
CA LEU A 48 1.58 -2.03 0.69
C LEU A 48 1.28 -0.55 0.98
N SER A 49 0.97 0.22 -0.06
CA SER A 49 0.59 1.63 0.07
C SER A 49 -0.71 1.81 0.86
N GLN A 50 -1.64 0.86 0.74
CA GLN A 50 -2.92 0.89 1.44
C GLN A 50 -2.78 0.66 2.95
N ILE A 51 -1.79 -0.13 3.38
CA ILE A 51 -1.42 -0.24 4.81
C ILE A 51 -1.03 1.14 5.34
N ALA A 52 -0.19 1.89 4.62
CA ALA A 52 0.22 3.23 5.04
C ALA A 52 -0.95 4.24 5.02
N VAL A 53 -1.72 4.29 3.94
CA VAL A 53 -2.84 5.24 3.80
C VAL A 53 -3.97 4.96 4.79
N GLY A 54 -4.26 3.68 5.06
CA GLY A 54 -5.30 3.29 6.02
C GLY A 54 -5.02 3.74 7.46
N ASN A 55 -3.77 4.04 7.80
CA ASN A 55 -3.37 4.55 9.11
C ASN A 55 -3.37 6.09 9.21
N ILE A 56 -3.66 6.81 8.12
CA ILE A 56 -3.70 8.27 8.13
C ILE A 56 -5.04 8.75 8.70
N PRO A 57 -5.05 9.61 9.74
CA PRO A 57 -6.28 10.14 10.30
C PRO A 57 -7.10 10.89 9.24
N PRO A 58 -8.43 10.71 9.19
CA PRO A 58 -9.28 11.40 8.23
C PRO A 58 -9.33 12.91 8.47
N THR A 59 -8.93 13.41 9.64
CA THR A 59 -8.87 14.85 9.92
C THR A 59 -7.57 15.51 9.46
N ALA A 60 -6.62 14.75 8.89
CA ALA A 60 -5.33 15.28 8.46
C ALA A 60 -5.45 16.10 7.16
N ASN A 61 -4.84 17.29 7.16
CA ASN A 61 -4.67 18.12 5.96
C ASN A 61 -3.68 17.45 4.98
N PHE A 62 -3.78 17.78 3.68
CA PHE A 62 -2.95 17.22 2.59
C PHE A 62 -1.46 17.05 2.96
N ARG A 63 -0.81 18.13 3.41
CA ARG A 63 0.62 18.11 3.77
C ARG A 63 0.92 17.13 4.90
N ARG A 64 0.04 17.05 5.90
CA ARG A 64 0.18 16.12 7.03
C ARG A 64 -0.06 14.68 6.57
N SER A 65 -1.02 14.44 5.68
CA SER A 65 -1.26 13.12 5.09
C SER A 65 -0.06 12.61 4.31
N VAL A 66 0.58 13.46 3.50
CA VAL A 66 1.79 13.07 2.75
C VAL A 66 2.95 12.73 3.68
N VAL A 67 3.19 13.53 4.72
CA VAL A 67 4.26 13.25 5.70
C VAL A 67 3.98 11.95 6.47
N LEU A 68 2.74 11.74 6.91
CA LEU A 68 2.34 10.51 7.60
C LEU A 68 2.46 9.29 6.67
N TYR A 69 2.06 9.41 5.41
CA TYR A 69 2.22 8.36 4.41
C TYR A 69 3.68 7.92 4.29
N LEU A 70 4.60 8.87 4.09
CA LEU A 70 6.02 8.57 3.98
C LEU A 70 6.58 7.93 5.25
N TRP A 71 6.14 8.41 6.42
CA TRP A 71 6.51 7.84 7.72
C TRP A 71 6.03 6.39 7.87
N PHE A 72 4.77 6.10 7.51
CA PHE A 72 4.24 4.74 7.59
C PHE A 72 4.93 3.80 6.59
N ILE A 73 5.22 4.25 5.37
CA ILE A 73 5.99 3.46 4.41
C ILE A 73 7.40 3.16 4.95
N ALA A 74 8.08 4.16 5.53
CA ALA A 74 9.39 3.95 6.15
C ALA A 74 9.32 2.94 7.31
N LEU A 75 8.29 3.02 8.15
CA LEU A 75 8.06 2.08 9.24
C LEU A 75 7.82 0.65 8.72
N ILE A 76 6.99 0.50 7.68
CA ILE A 76 6.74 -0.79 7.04
C ILE A 76 8.06 -1.39 6.54
N VAL A 77 8.83 -0.63 5.75
CA VAL A 77 10.13 -1.09 5.22
C VAL A 77 11.08 -1.50 6.35
N LEU A 78 11.14 -0.71 7.42
CA LEU A 78 11.97 -1.01 8.59
C LEU A 78 11.56 -2.34 9.26
N ILE A 79 10.27 -2.55 9.50
CA ILE A 79 9.76 -3.77 10.13
C ILE A 79 10.06 -4.99 9.24
N PHE A 80 9.85 -4.89 7.93
CA PHE A 80 10.17 -5.97 7.00
C PHE A 80 11.67 -6.27 6.95
N ALA A 81 12.53 -5.25 6.91
CA ALA A 81 13.98 -5.42 6.92
C ALA A 81 14.45 -6.13 8.20
N ILE A 82 13.95 -5.71 9.36
CA ILE A 82 14.26 -6.35 10.66
C ILE A 82 13.75 -7.79 10.67
N SER A 83 12.53 -8.05 10.20
CA SER A 83 11.95 -9.39 10.14
C SER A 83 12.78 -10.34 9.26
N ILE A 84 13.23 -9.87 8.09
CA ILE A 84 14.08 -10.64 7.18
C ILE A 84 15.45 -10.92 7.81
N ALA A 85 16.03 -9.94 8.51
CA ALA A 85 17.31 -10.11 9.20
C ALA A 85 17.22 -11.08 10.39
N LEU A 86 16.11 -11.09 11.12
CA LEU A 86 15.87 -11.99 12.25
C LEU A 86 15.54 -13.42 11.84
N ALA A 87 14.91 -13.62 10.67
CA ALA A 87 14.51 -14.93 10.17
C ALA A 87 15.60 -16.02 10.25
N PRO A 88 16.85 -15.81 9.77
CA PRO A 88 17.90 -16.82 9.87
C PRO A 88 18.31 -17.12 11.31
N TRP A 89 18.31 -16.11 12.20
CA TRP A 89 18.65 -16.30 13.61
C TRP A 89 17.57 -17.15 14.30
N LEU A 90 16.29 -16.85 14.09
CA LEU A 90 15.18 -17.64 14.63
C LEU A 90 15.20 -19.09 14.11
N ALA A 91 15.49 -19.29 12.82
CA ALA A 91 15.64 -20.62 12.23
C ALA A 91 16.82 -21.42 12.81
N SER A 92 17.84 -20.73 13.34
CA SER A 92 18.97 -21.39 14.01
C SER A 92 18.67 -21.85 15.43
N LEU A 93 17.68 -21.26 16.11
CA LEU A 93 17.28 -21.66 17.47
C LEU A 93 16.43 -22.92 17.51
N GLY A 94 15.76 -23.26 16.41
CA GLY A 94 14.95 -24.46 16.27
C GLY A 94 15.71 -25.69 15.74
N ARG A 95 17.01 -25.53 15.43
CA ARG A 95 17.94 -26.63 15.15
C ARG A 95 18.66 -27.05 16.42
#